data_AF-A0A1Y3KSC4-F1
#
_entry.id   AF-A0A1Y3KSC4-F1
#
_cell.length_a   1.000
_cell.length_b   1.000
_cell.length_c   1.000
_cell.angle_alpha   90.00
_cell.angle_beta   90.00
_cell.angle_gamma   90.00
#
_symmetry.space_group_name_H-M   'P 1'
#
loop_
_entity.id
_entity.type
_entity.pdbx_description
1 polymer ?
#
loop_
_entity_poly.entity_id
_entity_poly.type
_entity_poly.pdbx_seq_one_letter_code
_entity_poly.pdbx_strand_id
1 'polypeptide(L)'
;MADEWLRFSVFKAWMMERPWQDNHLDKDILRPDEKRYSPDTCVFVPIWINTLLNGCASSSSTLPVGVYLFRKRYVARSHDGHGKRLFIGSFDCPHEAHRAWATAKAGVIRQAVDQYRTTDRFDERVCAALLDRADQLAST
;
A
#
# COMPACT_ATOMS: atom_id res chain seq x y z
N MET A 1 6.86 -19.99 5.87
CA MET A 1 6.64 -19.53 7.26
C MET A 1 7.88 -19.90 8.05
N ALA A 2 8.31 -19.09 9.03
CA ALA A 2 9.45 -19.44 9.88
C ALA A 2 9.10 -20.70 10.69
N ASP A 3 10.04 -21.64 10.81
CA ASP A 3 9.80 -22.94 11.43
C ASP A 3 9.34 -22.82 12.89
N GLU A 4 9.80 -21.78 13.58
CA GLU A 4 9.38 -21.46 14.94
C GLU A 4 7.89 -21.09 15.05
N TRP A 5 7.32 -20.43 14.03
CA TRP A 5 5.90 -20.05 14.00
C TRP A 5 4.98 -21.20 13.60
N LEU A 6 5.52 -22.33 13.11
CA LEU A 6 4.75 -23.58 13.02
C LEU A 6 4.23 -24.00 14.39
N ARG A 7 4.93 -23.59 15.46
CA ARG A 7 4.42 -23.67 16.82
C ARG A 7 3.65 -22.40 17.16
N PHE A 8 2.32 -22.50 17.20
CA PHE A 8 1.45 -21.37 17.48
C PHE A 8 1.82 -20.59 18.77
N SER A 9 2.35 -21.26 19.80
CA SER A 9 2.77 -20.57 21.03
C SER A 9 3.91 -19.57 20.82
N VAL A 10 4.82 -19.82 19.88
CA VAL A 10 5.92 -18.90 19.56
C VAL A 10 5.38 -17.69 18.80
N PHE A 11 4.53 -17.91 17.79
CA PHE A 11 3.84 -16.83 17.10
C PHE A 11 3.01 -15.98 18.07
N LYS A 12 2.25 -16.62 18.98
CA LYS A 12 1.42 -15.93 19.96
C LYS A 12 2.25 -15.05 20.90
N ALA A 13 3.38 -15.55 21.41
CA ALA A 13 4.28 -14.77 22.26
C ALA A 13 4.78 -13.51 21.52
N TRP A 14 5.27 -13.68 20.29
CA TRP A 14 5.67 -12.58 19.41
C TRP A 14 4.52 -11.58 19.14
N MET A 15 3.32 -12.08 18.86
CA MET A 15 2.14 -11.25 18.58
C MET A 15 1.76 -10.40 19.79
N MET A 16 1.77 -10.98 21.00
CA MET A 16 1.34 -10.30 22.22
C MET A 16 2.23 -9.12 22.62
N GLU A 17 3.46 -9.05 22.12
CA GLU A 17 4.39 -7.93 22.33
C GLU A 17 4.13 -6.74 21.38
N ARG A 18 3.25 -6.90 20.38
CA ARG A 18 3.03 -5.97 19.28
C ARG A 18 1.63 -5.36 19.33
N PRO A 19 1.35 -4.25 18.63
CA PRO A 19 0.01 -3.67 18.53
C PRO A 19 -0.88 -4.53 17.63
N TRP A 20 -1.28 -5.71 18.08
CA TRP A 20 -2.05 -6.66 17.27
C TRP A 20 -3.56 -6.41 17.35
N GLN A 21 -4.05 -5.83 18.45
CA GLN A 21 -5.47 -5.48 18.57
C GLN A 21 -5.85 -4.41 17.54
N ASP A 22 -6.95 -4.64 16.84
CA ASP A 22 -7.51 -3.75 15.79
C ASP A 22 -6.60 -3.47 14.58
N ASN A 23 -5.46 -4.18 14.49
CA ASN A 23 -4.52 -4.12 13.37
C ASN A 23 -4.51 -5.43 12.59
N HIS A 24 -4.09 -5.34 11.34
CA HIS A 24 -3.91 -6.47 10.45
C HIS A 24 -2.44 -6.88 10.42
N LEU A 25 -2.19 -8.20 10.45
CA LEU A 25 -0.89 -8.76 10.15
C LEU A 25 -0.64 -8.65 8.65
N ASP A 26 0.40 -7.94 8.27
CA ASP A 26 0.84 -7.83 6.88
C ASP A 26 2.32 -8.21 6.74
N LYS A 27 2.67 -8.77 5.59
CA LYS A 27 4.05 -9.18 5.24
C LYS A 27 4.54 -8.47 3.97
N ASP A 28 3.62 -8.14 3.07
CA ASP A 28 3.95 -7.65 1.74
C ASP A 28 4.39 -6.17 1.74
N ILE A 29 4.03 -5.39 2.76
CA ILE A 29 4.52 -4.02 2.96
C ILE A 29 6.04 -4.00 3.11
N LEU A 30 6.59 -4.86 3.97
CA LEU A 30 8.04 -4.88 4.22
C LEU A 30 8.81 -5.65 3.15
N ARG A 31 8.26 -6.77 2.68
CA ARG A 31 8.90 -7.67 1.71
C ARG A 31 7.86 -8.23 0.73
N PRO A 32 7.50 -7.49 -0.33
CA PRO A 32 6.42 -7.87 -1.25
C PRO A 32 6.65 -9.21 -1.97
N ASP A 33 7.91 -9.57 -2.26
CA ASP A 33 8.25 -10.79 -2.99
C ASP A 33 8.56 -12.00 -2.09
N GLU A 34 8.71 -11.79 -0.78
CA GLU A 34 9.07 -12.87 0.15
C GLU A 34 7.81 -13.60 0.59
N LYS A 35 7.74 -14.93 0.44
CA LYS A 35 6.58 -15.73 0.86
C LYS A 35 6.65 -16.16 2.33
N ARG A 36 7.81 -16.02 2.96
CA ARG A 36 8.04 -16.39 4.35
C ARG A 36 7.44 -15.35 5.31
N TYR A 37 6.50 -15.81 6.12
CA TYR A 37 6.06 -15.12 7.34
C TYR A 37 7.10 -15.33 8.45
N SER A 38 7.66 -14.25 8.98
CA SER A 38 8.60 -14.25 10.10
C SER A 38 8.58 -12.89 10.82
N PRO A 39 9.19 -12.76 12.01
CA PRO A 39 9.29 -11.49 12.74
C PRO A 39 9.88 -10.33 11.91
N ASP A 40 10.76 -10.64 10.98
CA ASP A 40 11.46 -9.65 10.15
C ASP A 40 10.66 -9.21 8.93
N THR A 41 9.74 -10.05 8.47
CA THR A 41 8.94 -9.81 7.26
C THR A 41 7.52 -9.35 7.60
N CYS A 42 7.01 -9.69 8.79
CA CYS A 42 5.66 -9.38 9.22
C CYS A 42 5.60 -8.17 10.17
N VAL A 43 4.52 -7.41 10.04
CA VAL A 43 4.20 -6.25 10.86
C VAL A 43 2.70 -6.15 11.10
N PHE A 44 2.28 -5.61 12.24
CA PHE A 44 0.88 -5.25 12.47
C PHE A 44 0.66 -3.80 12.09
N VAL A 45 -0.32 -3.55 11.23
CA VAL A 45 -0.65 -2.21 10.73
C VAL A 45 -2.16 -1.97 10.76
N PRO A 46 -2.62 -0.72 10.89
CA PRO A 46 -4.03 -0.39 10.74
C PRO A 46 -4.57 -0.80 9.37
N ILE A 47 -5.87 -1.11 9.30
CA ILE A 47 -6.56 -1.53 8.07
C ILE A 47 -6.36 -0.53 6.93
N TRP A 48 -6.41 0.78 7.23
CA TRP A 48 -6.25 1.83 6.23
C TRP A 48 -4.82 1.90 5.65
N ILE A 49 -3.79 1.53 6.42
CA ILE A 49 -2.43 1.35 5.91
C ILE A 49 -2.33 0.07 5.08
N ASN A 50 -2.88 -1.04 5.58
CA ASN A 50 -2.86 -2.31 4.87
C ASN A 50 -3.52 -2.22 3.49
N THR A 51 -4.58 -1.43 3.39
CA THR A 51 -5.34 -1.25 2.15
C THR A 51 -4.84 -0.09 1.29
N LEU A 52 -3.88 0.70 1.77
CA LEU A 52 -3.36 1.88 1.09
C LEU A 52 -2.78 1.54 -0.29
N LEU A 53 -2.12 0.39 -0.41
CA LEU A 53 -1.51 -0.07 -1.66
C LEU A 53 -2.43 -1.00 -2.47
N ASN A 54 -3.61 -1.32 -1.95
CA ASN A 54 -4.59 -2.11 -2.69
C ASN A 54 -5.00 -1.33 -3.95
N GLY A 55 -4.96 -2.02 -5.09
CA GLY A 55 -5.23 -1.42 -6.40
C GLY A 55 -4.00 -0.87 -7.13
N CYS A 56 -2.79 -0.99 -6.58
CA CYS A 56 -1.54 -0.80 -7.34
C CYS A 56 -1.14 -2.04 -8.16
N ALA A 57 -1.75 -3.20 -7.89
CA ALA A 57 -1.53 -4.42 -8.67
C ALA A 57 -2.07 -4.24 -10.10
N SER A 58 -1.31 -4.68 -11.10
CA SER A 58 -1.74 -4.65 -12.49
C SER A 58 -3.05 -5.43 -12.63
N SER A 59 -4.15 -4.72 -12.87
CA SER A 59 -5.34 -5.38 -13.39
C SER A 59 -4.98 -5.98 -14.74
N SER A 60 -5.51 -7.15 -15.09
CA SER A 60 -5.30 -7.85 -16.37
C SER A 60 -5.78 -7.08 -17.62
N SER A 61 -6.00 -5.78 -17.48
CA SER A 61 -6.39 -4.87 -18.55
C SER A 61 -5.15 -4.44 -19.34
N THR A 62 -5.34 -4.13 -20.61
CA THR A 62 -4.33 -3.50 -21.48
C THR A 62 -3.97 -2.07 -21.07
N LEU A 63 -4.65 -1.50 -20.07
CA LEU A 63 -4.42 -0.13 -19.59
C LEU A 63 -3.59 -0.11 -18.31
N PRO A 64 -2.77 0.94 -18.11
CA PRO A 64 -2.04 1.13 -16.87
C PRO A 64 -2.96 1.19 -15.66
N VAL A 65 -2.41 0.84 -14.50
CA VAL A 65 -3.13 0.93 -13.23
C VAL A 65 -3.68 2.33 -12.98
N GLY A 66 -4.89 2.40 -12.43
CA GLY A 66 -5.58 3.66 -12.14
C GLY A 66 -6.17 4.37 -13.36
N VAL A 67 -6.01 3.79 -14.56
CA VAL A 67 -6.51 4.33 -15.82
C VAL A 67 -7.61 3.45 -16.39
N TYR A 68 -8.69 4.07 -16.86
CA TYR A 68 -9.73 3.38 -17.63
C TYR A 68 -10.22 4.25 -18.79
N LEU A 69 -10.73 3.62 -19.85
CA LEU A 69 -11.26 4.32 -21.02
C LEU A 69 -12.74 4.69 -20.81
N PHE A 70 -13.08 5.96 -21.01
CA PHE A 70 -14.47 6.43 -20.96
C PHE A 70 -14.74 7.45 -22.07
N ARG A 71 -15.75 7.18 -22.91
CA ARG A 71 -16.18 8.06 -24.03
C ARG A 71 -14.99 8.60 -24.84
N LYS A 72 -14.05 7.71 -25.20
CA LYS A 72 -12.82 7.97 -25.97
C LYS A 72 -11.71 8.75 -25.25
N ARG A 73 -11.83 9.01 -23.95
CA ARG A 73 -10.76 9.62 -23.16
C ARG A 73 -10.25 8.66 -22.08
N TYR A 74 -8.97 8.75 -21.75
CA TYR A 74 -8.35 7.99 -20.67
C TYR A 74 -8.56 8.74 -19.35
N VAL A 75 -9.27 8.13 -18.42
CA VAL A 75 -9.59 8.73 -17.13
C VAL A 75 -8.67 8.16 -16.06
N ALA A 76 -8.01 9.05 -15.33
CA ALA A 76 -7.20 8.71 -14.17
C ALA A 76 -8.04 8.87 -12.89
N ARG A 77 -8.07 7.82 -12.07
CA ARG A 77 -8.79 7.81 -10.80
C ARG A 77 -8.00 7.06 -9.73
N SER A 78 -8.00 7.59 -8.52
CA SER A 78 -7.39 6.94 -7.35
C SER A 78 -8.37 6.89 -6.19
N HIS A 79 -7.93 6.34 -5.07
CA HIS A 79 -8.56 6.45 -3.76
C HIS A 79 -7.71 7.32 -2.86
N ASP A 80 -8.35 8.07 -1.97
CA ASP A 80 -7.69 8.94 -0.98
C ASP A 80 -7.06 8.19 0.22
N GLY A 81 -7.07 6.86 0.20
CA GLY A 81 -6.64 6.03 1.33
C GLY A 81 -7.72 5.80 2.39
N HIS A 82 -8.84 6.52 2.31
CA HIS A 82 -9.97 6.44 3.25
C HIS A 82 -11.25 5.93 2.59
N GLY A 83 -11.13 5.35 1.39
CA GLY A 83 -12.23 4.76 0.63
C GLY A 83 -12.93 5.73 -0.32
N LYS A 84 -12.66 7.04 -0.28
CA LYS A 84 -13.23 8.00 -1.22
C LYS A 84 -12.49 7.95 -2.55
N ARG A 85 -13.25 8.02 -3.64
CA ARG A 85 -12.70 8.09 -5.00
C ARG A 85 -12.26 9.51 -5.33
N LEU A 86 -11.05 9.64 -5.86
CA LEU A 86 -10.46 10.87 -6.35
C LEU A 86 -10.44 10.85 -7.88
N PHE A 87 -11.17 11.78 -8.50
CA PHE A 87 -11.01 12.05 -9.93
C PHE A 87 -9.77 12.92 -10.13
N ILE A 88 -8.82 12.42 -10.91
CA ILE A 88 -7.53 13.09 -11.13
C ILE A 88 -7.57 13.89 -12.42
N GLY A 89 -8.14 13.30 -13.48
CA GLY A 89 -8.25 13.99 -14.75
C GLY A 89 -8.67 13.08 -15.89
N SER A 90 -8.78 13.67 -17.08
CA SER A 90 -9.11 12.99 -18.32
C SER A 90 -8.17 13.42 -19.43
N PHE A 91 -7.51 12.45 -20.04
CA PHE A 91 -6.36 12.63 -20.92
C PHE A 91 -6.61 11.97 -22.28
N ASP A 92 -5.83 12.41 -23.27
CA ASP A 92 -5.91 11.90 -24.63
C ASP A 92 -5.07 10.64 -24.84
N CYS A 93 -4.09 10.38 -23.95
CA CYS A 93 -3.29 9.16 -23.97
C CYS A 93 -3.26 8.44 -22.61
N PRO A 94 -3.12 7.09 -22.61
CA PRO A 94 -3.12 6.30 -21.37
C PRO A 94 -1.90 6.58 -20.50
N HIS A 95 -0.77 6.92 -21.11
CA HIS A 95 0.47 7.20 -20.41
C HIS A 95 0.39 8.48 -19.56
N GLU A 96 -0.17 9.56 -20.10
CA GLU A 96 -0.40 10.80 -19.34
C GLU A 96 -1.37 10.58 -18.18
N ALA A 97 -2.45 9.83 -18.42
CA ALA A 97 -3.38 9.46 -17.38
C ALA A 97 -2.69 8.67 -16.26
N HIS A 98 -1.79 7.75 -16.61
CA HIS A 98 -1.06 6.97 -15.63
C HIS A 98 -0.07 7.81 -14.82
N ARG A 99 0.72 8.69 -15.46
CA ARG A 99 1.64 9.60 -14.74
C ARG A 99 0.90 10.50 -13.76
N ALA A 100 -0.24 11.05 -14.18
CA ALA A 100 -1.10 11.85 -13.30
C ALA A 100 -1.64 11.02 -12.13
N TRP A 101 -2.05 9.77 -12.40
CA TRP A 101 -2.43 8.83 -11.35
C TRP A 101 -1.30 8.53 -10.37
N ALA A 102 -0.10 8.22 -10.88
CA ALA A 102 1.05 7.82 -10.07
C ALA A 102 1.51 8.96 -9.17
N THR A 103 1.56 10.19 -9.70
CA THR A 103 1.85 11.42 -8.93
C THR A 103 0.84 11.62 -7.80
N ALA A 104 -0.46 11.53 -8.09
CA ALA A 104 -1.49 11.70 -7.07
C ALA A 104 -1.46 10.58 -6.02
N LYS A 105 -1.22 9.33 -6.44
CA LYS A 105 -1.12 8.18 -5.54
C LYS A 105 0.10 8.30 -4.61
N ALA A 106 1.25 8.74 -5.13
CA ALA A 106 2.42 9.02 -4.32
C ALA A 106 2.11 10.08 -3.23
N GLY A 107 1.39 11.15 -3.57
CA GLY A 107 0.94 12.14 -2.60
C GLY A 107 0.05 11.57 -1.50
N VAL A 108 -0.94 10.74 -1.87
CA VAL A 108 -1.80 10.03 -0.90
C VAL A 108 -0.98 9.14 0.03
N ILE A 109 0.02 8.42 -0.50
CA ILE A 109 0.89 7.57 0.31
C ILE A 109 1.72 8.39 1.30
N ARG A 110 2.30 9.52 0.87
CA ARG A 110 3.05 10.40 1.77
C ARG A 110 2.18 10.95 2.90
N GLN A 111 0.98 11.43 2.56
CA GLN A 111 0.02 11.90 3.56
C GLN A 111 -0.38 10.79 4.56
N ALA A 112 -0.58 9.57 4.06
CA ALA A 112 -0.86 8.40 4.90
C ALA A 112 0.31 8.09 5.85
N VAL A 113 1.56 8.22 5.40
CA VAL A 113 2.74 8.07 6.26
C VAL A 113 2.78 9.14 7.35
N ASP A 114 2.50 10.40 7.01
CA ASP A 114 2.46 11.49 8.00
C ASP A 114 1.38 11.25 9.05
N GLN A 115 0.19 10.78 8.64
CA GLN A 115 -0.87 10.38 9.56
C GLN A 115 -0.44 9.18 10.42
N TYR A 116 0.23 8.17 9.83
CA TYR A 116 0.64 6.97 10.55
C TYR A 116 1.64 7.29 11.65
N ARG A 117 2.60 8.19 11.38
CA ARG A 117 3.59 8.66 12.37
C ARG A 117 2.98 9.36 13.57
N THR A 118 1.73 9.84 13.49
CA THR A 118 1.02 10.41 14.64
C THR A 118 0.40 9.37 15.57
N THR A 119 0.39 8.10 15.18
CA THR A 119 -0.11 7.00 16.03
C THR A 119 0.95 6.57 17.05
N ASP A 120 0.53 6.13 18.24
CA ASP A 120 1.45 5.81 19.35
C ASP A 120 2.42 4.65 19.05
N ARG A 121 2.05 3.74 18.13
CA ARG A 121 2.79 2.50 17.86
C ARG A 121 3.09 2.28 16.37
N PHE A 122 3.43 3.35 15.65
CA PHE A 122 3.84 3.22 14.25
C PHE A 122 5.16 2.46 14.13
N ASP A 123 5.38 1.81 12.98
CA ASP A 123 6.63 1.12 12.63
C ASP A 123 7.35 1.93 11.55
N GLU A 124 8.57 2.40 11.82
CA GLU A 124 9.34 3.20 10.86
C GLU A 124 9.70 2.38 9.60
N ARG A 125 9.81 1.06 9.70
CA ARG A 125 10.06 0.20 8.53
C ARG A 125 8.88 0.25 7.56
N VAL A 126 7.66 0.34 8.07
CA VAL A 126 6.44 0.54 7.25
C VAL A 126 6.49 1.93 6.60
N CYS A 127 6.84 2.97 7.35
CA CYS A 127 6.95 4.32 6.82
C CYS A 127 7.97 4.39 5.67
N ALA A 128 9.17 3.86 5.88
CA ALA A 128 10.23 3.81 4.88
C ALA A 128 9.79 3.03 3.63
N ALA A 129 9.18 1.86 3.81
CA ALA A 129 8.72 1.02 2.70
C ALA A 129 7.58 1.66 1.88
N LEU A 130 6.72 2.46 2.53
CA LEU A 130 5.68 3.22 1.84
C LEU A 130 6.24 4.43 1.08
N LEU A 131 7.21 5.14 1.68
CA LEU A 131 7.86 6.28 1.02
C LEU A 131 8.66 5.85 -0.22
N ASP A 132 9.42 4.75 -0.14
CA ASP A 132 10.13 4.18 -1.29
C ASP A 132 9.18 3.86 -2.46
N ARG A 133 8.02 3.26 -2.17
CA ARG A 133 6.97 3.03 -3.18
C ARG A 133 6.40 4.32 -3.75
N ALA A 134 6.23 5.35 -2.92
CA ALA A 134 5.77 6.66 -3.40
C ALA A 134 6.79 7.31 -4.34
N ASP A 135 8.09 7.17 -4.05
CA ASP A 135 9.18 7.68 -4.89
C ASP A 135 9.25 6.93 -6.23
N GLN A 136 9.08 5.60 -6.22
CA GLN A 136 9.00 4.77 -7.42
C GLN A 136 7.80 5.16 -8.31
N LEU A 137 6.62 5.35 -7.71
CA LEU A 137 5.43 5.81 -8.42
C LEU A 137 5.63 7.20 -9.04
N ALA A 138 6.21 8.15 -8.31
CA ALA A 138 6.46 9.50 -8.80
C ALA A 138 7.50 9.55 -9.95
N SER A 139 8.29 8.49 -10.10
CA SER A 139 9.32 8.35 -11.15
C SER A 139 8.79 7.68 -12.43
N THR A 140 7.52 7.28 -12.46
CA THR A 140 6.83 6.64 -13.60
C THR A 140 6.15 7.68 -14.49
#